data_AF-A0A1J3HFF7-F1
#
_entry.id   AF-A0A1J3HFF7-F1
#
_cell.length_a   1.000
_cell.length_b   1.000
_cell.length_c   1.000
_cell.angle_alpha   90.00
_cell.angle_beta   90.00
_cell.angle_gamma   90.00
#
_symmetry.space_group_name_H-M   'P 1'
#
loop_
_entity.id
_entity.type
_entity.pdbx_description
1 polymer ?
#
loop_
_entity_poly.entity_id
_entity_poly.type
_entity_poly.pdbx_seq_one_letter_code
_entity_poly.pdbx_strand_id
1 'polypeptide(L)'
;VNFMGTSGKGQFAKLANQITIASTMLGLVEGIIYAHKAGLDVSKFLEAISAGAAGSKSIDLYGDRILKRDFDPGFYVNHFVKDL
;
A
#
# COMPACT_ATOMS: atom_id res chain seq x y z
N VAL A 1 -9.77 -19.07 1.33
CA VAL A 1 -10.76 -18.88 0.24
C VAL A 1 -12.08 -18.53 0.89
N ASN A 2 -12.68 -17.39 0.54
CA ASN A 2 -13.87 -16.85 1.21
C ASN A 2 -15.03 -16.71 0.22
N PHE A 3 -16.24 -17.10 0.64
CA PHE A 3 -17.45 -16.95 -0.17
C PHE A 3 -17.99 -15.52 -0.07
N MET A 4 -18.15 -14.85 -1.21
CA MET A 4 -18.58 -13.44 -1.29
C MET A 4 -20.03 -13.28 -1.80
N GLY A 5 -20.75 -14.37 -2.07
CA GLY A 5 -22.12 -14.35 -2.58
C GLY A 5 -22.26 -14.94 -3.98
N THR A 6 -23.36 -14.60 -4.65
CA THR A 6 -23.71 -15.09 -5.99
C THR A 6 -22.80 -14.54 -7.09
N SER A 7 -23.07 -14.94 -8.34
CA SER A 7 -22.29 -14.53 -9.51
C SER A 7 -22.03 -13.01 -9.55
N GLY A 8 -20.80 -12.63 -9.88
CA GLY A 8 -20.34 -11.24 -9.89
C GLY A 8 -19.84 -10.71 -8.55
N LYS A 9 -20.27 -11.25 -7.40
CA LYS A 9 -19.84 -10.71 -6.08
C LYS A 9 -18.35 -10.86 -5.79
N GLY A 10 -17.73 -11.93 -6.29
CA GLY A 10 -16.27 -12.08 -6.22
C GLY A 10 -15.50 -10.99 -6.97
N GLN A 11 -16.03 -10.51 -8.09
CA GLN A 11 -15.42 -9.41 -8.87
C GLN A 11 -15.56 -8.08 -8.14
N PHE A 12 -16.74 -7.78 -7.59
CA PHE A 12 -16.90 -6.60 -6.74
C PHE A 12 -15.97 -6.62 -5.52
N ALA A 13 -15.81 -7.78 -4.88
CA ALA A 13 -14.87 -7.94 -3.77
C ALA A 13 -13.42 -7.69 -4.21
N LYS A 14 -13.03 -8.16 -5.41
CA LYS A 14 -11.71 -7.88 -5.97
C LYS A 14 -11.50 -6.39 -6.23
N LEU A 15 -12.45 -5.70 -6.87
CA LEU A 15 -12.36 -4.25 -7.12
C LEU A 15 -12.28 -3.46 -5.80
N ALA A 16 -13.13 -3.79 -4.82
CA ALA A 16 -13.07 -3.18 -3.49
C ALA A 16 -11.69 -3.36 -2.83
N ASN A 17 -11.09 -4.55 -2.93
CA ASN A 17 -9.74 -4.79 -2.45
C ASN A 17 -8.69 -3.91 -3.16
N GLN A 18 -8.79 -3.74 -4.49
CA GLN A 18 -7.84 -2.93 -5.25
C GLN A 18 -7.94 -1.44 -4.89
N ILE A 19 -9.15 -0.94 -4.67
CA ILE A 19 -9.37 0.42 -4.17
C ILE A 19 -8.70 0.61 -2.80
N THR A 20 -8.93 -0.31 -1.86
CA THR A 20 -8.31 -0.24 -0.53
C THR A 20 -6.78 -0.26 -0.60
N ILE A 21 -6.19 -1.13 -1.43
CA ILE A 21 -4.74 -1.17 -1.65
C ILE A 21 -4.23 0.15 -2.22
N ALA A 22 -4.95 0.75 -3.18
CA ALA A 22 -4.56 2.03 -3.76
C ALA A 22 -4.52 3.13 -2.69
N SER A 23 -5.52 3.19 -1.82
CA SER A 23 -5.59 4.15 -0.72
C SER A 23 -4.42 3.99 0.26
N THR A 24 -4.07 2.76 0.64
CA THR A 24 -2.94 2.54 1.57
C THR A 24 -1.59 2.83 0.93
N MET A 25 -1.42 2.55 -0.36
CA MET A 25 -0.20 2.92 -1.10
C MET A 25 -0.05 4.44 -1.23
N LEU A 26 -1.13 5.15 -1.54
CA LEU A 26 -1.12 6.61 -1.61
C LEU A 26 -0.74 7.21 -0.25
N GLY A 27 -1.40 6.78 0.83
CA GLY A 27 -1.12 7.25 2.18
C GLY A 27 0.32 6.98 2.63
N LEU A 28 0.88 5.82 2.30
CA LEU A 28 2.29 5.51 2.54
C LEU A 28 3.22 6.52 1.87
N VAL A 29 3.03 6.76 0.57
CA VAL A 29 3.91 7.62 -0.22
C VAL A 29 3.80 9.07 0.25
N GLU A 30 2.59 9.58 0.44
CA GLU A 30 2.38 10.94 0.96
C GLU A 30 2.98 11.11 2.36
N GLY A 31 2.77 10.13 3.25
CA GLY A 31 3.35 10.13 4.59
C GLY A 31 4.88 10.14 4.59
N ILE A 32 5.51 9.31 3.76
CA ILE A 32 6.98 9.28 3.59
C ILE A 32 7.50 10.63 3.08
N ILE A 33 6.87 11.18 2.03
CA ILE A 33 7.29 12.46 1.45
C ILE A 33 7.17 13.58 2.48
N TYR A 34 6.07 13.61 3.23
CA TYR A 34 5.86 14.59 4.29
C TYR A 34 6.91 14.47 5.39
N ALA A 35 7.11 13.25 5.93
CA ALA A 35 8.09 12.98 6.97
C ALA A 35 9.51 13.39 6.54
N HIS A 36 9.90 13.07 5.31
CA HIS A 36 11.18 13.47 4.73
C HIS A 36 11.32 14.99 4.66
N LYS A 37 10.31 15.70 4.12
CA LYS A 37 10.33 17.18 4.03
C LYS A 37 10.32 17.86 5.39
N ALA A 38 9.72 17.23 6.40
CA ALA A 38 9.75 17.71 7.79
C ALA A 38 11.08 17.43 8.50
N GLY A 39 12.04 16.78 7.85
CA GLY A 39 13.36 16.48 8.41
C GLY A 39 13.38 15.26 9.35
N LEU A 40 12.36 14.41 9.30
CA LEU A 40 12.31 13.18 10.11
C LEU A 40 13.23 12.10 9.51
N ASP A 41 13.75 11.25 10.40
CA ASP A 41 14.29 9.95 10.00
C ASP A 41 13.14 9.06 9.54
N VAL A 42 13.02 8.90 8.22
CA VAL A 42 11.92 8.16 7.59
C VAL A 42 11.92 6.70 8.02
N SER A 43 13.08 6.09 8.29
CA SER A 43 13.14 4.70 8.76
C SER A 43 12.49 4.55 10.13
N LYS A 44 12.85 5.44 11.07
CA LYS A 44 12.24 5.45 12.41
C LYS A 44 10.77 5.83 12.37
N PHE A 45 10.39 6.74 11.49
CA PHE A 45 9.00 7.10 11.28
C PHE A 45 8.17 5.90 10.84
N LEU A 46 8.63 5.15 9.83
CA LEU A 46 7.95 3.96 9.35
C LEU A 46 7.84 2.90 10.46
N GLU A 47 8.91 2.64 11.20
CA GLU A 47 8.89 1.73 12.35
C GLU A 47 7.84 2.13 13.39
N ALA A 48 7.79 3.41 13.75
CA ALA A 48 6.87 3.93 14.76
C ALA A 48 5.39 3.79 14.36
N ILE A 49 5.06 3.97 13.08
CA ILE A 49 3.66 3.91 12.61
C ILE A 49 3.20 2.49 12.25
N SER A 50 4.14 1.57 11.99
CA SER A 50 3.83 0.23 11.47
C SER A 50 3.00 -0.62 12.45
N ALA A 51 3.21 -0.46 13.75
CA ALA A 51 2.45 -1.17 14.79
C ALA A 51 1.17 -0.42 15.23
N GLY A 52 0.98 0.82 14.78
CA GLY A 52 -0.15 1.67 15.16
C GLY A 52 -1.35 1.55 14.22
N ALA A 53 -2.31 2.46 14.37
CA ALA A 53 -3.51 2.51 13.54
C ALA A 53 -3.24 2.75 12.05
N ALA A 54 -2.07 3.28 11.70
CA ALA A 54 -1.62 3.46 10.32
C ALA A 54 -1.03 2.17 9.71
N GLY A 55 -0.76 1.15 10.53
CA GLY A 55 -0.19 -0.12 10.11
C GLY A 55 -1.00 -0.74 8.96
N SER A 56 -0.31 -1.11 7.88
CA SER A 56 -0.93 -1.67 6.69
C SER A 56 0.05 -2.56 5.94
N LYS A 57 -0.50 -3.48 5.14
CA LYS A 57 0.34 -4.37 4.34
C LYS A 57 1.19 -3.61 3.31
N SER A 58 0.75 -2.42 2.89
CA SER A 58 1.54 -1.54 2.03
C SER A 58 2.81 -1.03 2.73
N ILE A 59 2.73 -0.64 4.01
CA ILE A 59 3.91 -0.23 4.78
C ILE A 59 4.88 -1.41 4.89
N ASP A 60 4.39 -2.59 5.30
CA ASP A 60 5.23 -3.78 5.49
C ASP A 60 5.98 -4.19 4.22
N LEU A 61 5.31 -4.13 3.07
CA LEU A 61 5.87 -4.61 1.80
C LEU A 61 6.72 -3.58 1.08
N TYR A 62 6.32 -2.30 1.14
CA TYR A 62 6.90 -1.26 0.29
C TYR A 62 7.78 -0.27 1.06
N GLY A 63 7.60 -0.13 2.38
CA GLY A 63 8.35 0.87 3.17
C GLY A 63 9.86 0.72 3.04
N ASP A 64 10.39 -0.47 3.35
CA ASP A 64 11.82 -0.78 3.24
C ASP A 64 12.34 -0.73 1.79
N ARG A 65 11.52 -1.18 0.83
CA ARG A 65 11.88 -1.14 -0.60
C ARG A 65 12.02 0.29 -1.11
N ILE A 66 11.10 1.19 -0.73
CA ILE A 66 11.18 2.62 -1.05
C ILE A 66 12.45 3.24 -0.46
N LEU A 67 12.78 2.92 0.79
CA LEU A 67 14.02 3.41 1.43
C LEU A 67 15.27 2.94 0.70
N LYS A 68 15.27 1.71 0.19
CA LYS A 68 16.36 1.12 -0.60
C LYS A 68 16.36 1.51 -2.07
N ARG A 69 15.35 2.26 -2.54
CA ARG A 69 15.08 2.56 -3.95
C ARG A 69 14.96 1.30 -4.82
N ASP A 70 14.46 0.22 -4.24
CA ASP A 70 14.12 -1.01 -4.94
C ASP A 70 12.70 -0.89 -5.49
N PHE A 71 12.61 -0.72 -6.82
CA PHE A 71 11.33 -0.61 -7.54
C PHE A 71 11.10 -1.78 -8.49
N ASP A 72 11.79 -2.91 -8.29
CA ASP A 72 11.61 -4.08 -9.13
C ASP A 72 10.14 -4.57 -9.02
N PRO A 73 9.48 -4.86 -10.15
CA PRO A 73 8.05 -5.12 -10.13
C PRO A 73 7.75 -6.49 -9.51
N GLY A 74 7.12 -6.48 -8.33
CA GLY A 74 6.37 -7.66 -7.85
C GLY A 74 4.99 -7.74 -8.52
N PHE A 75 4.46 -6.60 -8.94
CA PHE A 75 3.25 -6.45 -9.75
C PHE A 75 3.37 -5.18 -10.59
N TYR A 76 3.08 -5.26 -11.88
CA TYR A 76 3.24 -4.12 -12.78
C TYR A 76 2.18 -3.05 -12.53
N VAL A 77 2.59 -1.78 -12.52
CA VAL A 77 1.70 -0.62 -12.38
C VAL A 77 0.59 -0.65 -13.42
N ASN A 78 0.88 -1.05 -14.67
CA ASN A 78 -0.13 -1.16 -15.73
C ASN A 78 -1.25 -2.16 -15.40
N HIS A 79 -0.92 -3.26 -14.70
CA HIS A 79 -1.94 -4.21 -14.27
C HIS A 79 -2.76 -3.67 -13.10
N PHE A 80 -2.11 -2.91 -12.22
CA PHE A 80 -2.80 -2.24 -11.11
C PHE A 80 -3.79 -1.19 -11.61
N VAL A 81 -3.38 -0.37 -12.56
CA VAL A 81 -4.26 0.64 -13.19
C VAL A 81 -5.41 -0.02 -13.95
N LYS A 82 -5.18 -1.14 -14.63
CA LYS A 82 -6.25 -1.90 -15.30
C LYS A 82 -7.26 -2.51 -14.33
N ASP A 83 -6.86 -2.78 -13.09
CA ASP A 83 -7.74 -3.31 -12.04
C ASP A 83 -8.51 -2.19 -11.28
N LEU A 84 -8.17 -0.91 -11.48
CA LEU A 84 -8.86 0.27 -10.94
C LEU A 84 -9.86 0.83 -11.95
#